data_AF-A0A9Q0FJ28-F1
#
_entry.id   AF-A0A9Q0FJ28-F1
#
_cell.length_a   1.000
_cell.length_b   1.000
_cell.length_c   1.000
_cell.angle_alpha   90.00
_cell.angle_beta   90.00
_cell.angle_gamma   90.00
#
_symmetry.space_group_name_H-M   'P 1'
#
loop_
_entity.id
_entity.type
_entity.pdbx_description
1 polymer ?
#
loop_
_entity_poly.entity_id
_entity_poly.type
_entity_poly.pdbx_seq_one_letter_code
_entity_poly.pdbx_strand_id
1 'polypeptide(L)'
;MFQFEEEADKSSVALGVPWFFSNCHIVIKEWLPHLSWEQVELGKSCIWVQVHGLQLELMNEDNATAIGNSIGGLLETDISVDRILNPQSFF
;
A
#
# COMPACT_ATOMS: atom_id res chain seq x y z
N MET A 1 8.70 19.04 -6.61
CA MET A 1 8.08 18.12 -7.60
C MET A 1 9.18 17.25 -8.16
N PHE A 2 9.02 15.93 -8.11
CA PHE A 2 9.94 14.99 -8.76
C PHE A 2 9.45 14.74 -10.19
N GLN A 3 10.38 14.57 -11.12
CA GLN A 3 10.09 14.22 -12.50
C GLN A 3 10.85 12.94 -12.83
N PHE A 4 10.22 12.09 -13.62
CA PHE A 4 10.78 10.83 -14.10
C PHE A 4 10.90 10.93 -15.61
N GLU A 5 12.00 10.44 -16.16
CA GLU A 5 12.19 10.35 -17.62
C GLU A 5 11.33 9.22 -18.19
N GLU A 6 11.31 8.08 -17.50
CA GLU A 6 10.57 6.89 -17.88
C GLU A 6 9.30 6.71 -17.04
N GLU A 7 8.21 6.30 -17.69
CA GLU A 7 6.93 6.01 -17.01
C GLU A 7 7.07 4.83 -16.05
N ALA A 8 7.87 3.83 -16.42
CA ALA A 8 8.13 2.65 -15.60
C ALA A 8 8.77 3.00 -14.25
N ASP A 9 9.67 4.00 -14.21
CA ASP A 9 10.31 4.44 -12.97
C ASP A 9 9.30 5.14 -12.06
N LYS A 10 8.46 6.01 -12.64
CA LYS A 10 7.36 6.67 -11.91
C LYS A 10 6.40 5.63 -11.34
N SER A 11 6.00 4.65 -12.13
CA SER A 11 5.08 3.58 -11.71
C SER A 11 5.68 2.70 -10.63
N SER A 12 6.97 2.37 -10.73
CA SER A 12 7.69 1.64 -9.69
C SER A 12 7.72 2.39 -8.36
N VAL A 13 7.95 3.71 -8.40
CA VAL A 13 7.91 4.56 -7.20
C VAL A 13 6.48 4.70 -6.65
N ALA A 14 5.47 4.85 -7.52
CA ALA A 14 4.08 4.98 -7.07
C ALA A 14 3.56 3.69 -6.41
N LEU A 15 3.92 2.52 -6.93
CA LEU A 15 3.49 1.22 -6.44
C LEU A 15 4.33 0.71 -5.25
N GLY A 16 5.59 1.12 -5.15
CA GLY A 16 6.52 0.70 -4.09
C GLY A 16 6.28 1.30 -2.70
N VAL A 17 5.09 1.83 -2.43
CA VAL A 17 4.73 2.39 -1.12
C VAL A 17 4.57 1.29 -0.06
N PRO A 18 4.83 1.58 1.23
CA PRO A 18 5.20 2.88 1.79
C PRO A 18 6.69 3.23 1.65
N TRP A 19 6.98 4.52 1.46
CA TRP A 19 8.35 5.03 1.41
C TRP A 19 8.79 5.64 2.74
N PHE A 20 10.02 5.32 3.14
CA PHE A 20 10.67 5.91 4.30
C PHE A 20 12.03 6.48 3.92
N PHE A 21 12.34 7.67 4.40
CA PHE A 21 13.66 8.27 4.30
C PHE A 21 14.05 8.83 5.66
N SER A 22 15.21 8.44 6.19
CA SER A 22 15.68 8.88 7.51
C SER A 22 14.64 8.70 8.61
N ASN A 23 13.97 7.53 8.64
CA ASN A 23 12.89 7.18 9.56
C ASN A 23 11.63 8.08 9.47
N CYS A 24 11.54 8.95 8.46
CA CYS A 24 10.36 9.74 8.17
C CYS A 24 9.56 9.08 7.03
N HIS A 25 8.26 8.89 7.26
CA HIS A 25 7.34 8.40 6.25
C HIS A 25 7.06 9.49 5.20
N ILE A 26 7.18 9.14 3.92
CA ILE A 26 6.95 10.04 2.79
C ILE A 26 5.67 9.61 2.06
N VAL A 27 4.71 10.54 1.98
CA VAL A 27 3.52 10.38 1.12
C VAL A 27 3.88 10.82 -0.29
N ILE A 28 3.83 9.89 -1.23
CA ILE A 28 4.00 10.16 -2.66
C ILE A 28 2.63 10.12 -3.33
N LYS A 29 2.33 11.16 -4.13
CA LYS A 29 1.13 11.21 -4.96
C LYS A 29 1.48 11.67 -6.37
N GLU A 30 0.78 11.11 -7.34
CA GLU A 30 0.81 11.62 -8.70
C GLU A 30 0.26 13.05 -8.75
N TRP A 31 1.00 13.94 -9.41
CA TRP A 31 0.57 15.31 -9.59
C TRP A 31 -0.47 15.40 -10.70
N LEU A 32 -1.64 15.94 -10.37
CA LEU A 32 -2.69 16.22 -11.35
C LEU A 32 -2.62 17.69 -11.79
N PRO A 33 -2.52 18.00 -13.10
CA PRO A 33 -2.27 19.36 -13.59
C PRO A 33 -3.30 20.42 -13.17
N HIS A 34 -4.51 20.01 -12.78
CA HIS A 34 -5.60 20.90 -12.38
C HIS A 34 -5.63 21.18 -10.86
N LEU A 35 -4.74 20.58 -10.08
CA LEU A 35 -4.64 20.82 -8.64
C LEU A 35 -3.59 21.89 -8.34
N SER A 36 -3.90 22.78 -7.41
CA SER A 36 -2.92 23.62 -6.72
C SER A 36 -2.29 22.85 -5.56
N TRP A 37 -1.15 23.36 -5.05
CA TRP A 37 -0.42 22.75 -3.94
C TRP A 37 -1.29 22.53 -2.69
N GLU A 38 -2.19 23.46 -2.40
CA GLU A 38 -3.09 23.43 -1.24
C GLU A 38 -4.22 22.40 -1.40
N GLN A 39 -4.52 22.00 -2.64
CA GLN A 39 -5.56 21.02 -2.95
C GLN A 39 -5.03 19.58 -2.93
N VAL A 40 -3.71 19.38 -2.85
CA VAL A 40 -3.13 18.03 -2.76
C VAL A 40 -3.26 17.50 -1.34
N GLU A 41 -4.21 16.60 -1.12
CA GLU A 41 -4.35 15.90 0.16
C GLU A 41 -3.15 14.96 0.42
N LEU A 42 -2.33 15.27 1.43
CA LEU A 42 -1.25 14.40 1.90
C LEU A 42 -1.54 13.76 3.27
N GLY A 43 -2.77 13.89 3.78
CA GLY A 43 -3.15 13.40 5.11
C GLY A 43 -3.41 11.89 5.19
N LYS A 44 -3.30 11.16 4.08
CA LYS A 44 -3.52 9.71 4.01
C LYS A 44 -2.37 9.04 3.27
N SER A 45 -2.02 7.84 3.70
CA SER A 45 -1.04 6.99 3.04
C SER A 45 -1.57 5.58 2.86
N CYS A 46 -1.09 4.91 1.82
CA CYS A 46 -1.32 3.50 1.58
C CYS A 46 -0.16 2.72 2.20
N ILE A 47 -0.48 1.69 2.98
CA ILE A 47 0.50 0.81 3.62
C ILE A 47 0.09 -0.63 3.42
N TRP A 48 1.07 -1.52 3.28
CA TRP A 48 0.85 -2.95 3.43
C TRP A 48 0.80 -3.32 4.91
N VAL A 49 -0.19 -4.11 5.29
CA VAL A 49 -0.35 -4.62 6.66
C VAL A 49 -0.29 -6.13 6.61
N GLN A 50 0.65 -6.72 7.36
CA GLN A 50 0.70 -8.15 7.56
C GLN A 50 -0.05 -8.52 8.85
N VAL A 51 -1.08 -9.36 8.71
CA VAL A 51 -1.85 -9.84 9.87
C VAL A 51 -1.19 -11.11 10.41
N HIS A 52 -0.78 -11.09 11.67
CA HIS A 52 -0.16 -12.23 12.34
C HIS A 52 -1.16 -12.94 13.28
N GLY A 53 -1.00 -14.26 13.44
CA GLY A 53 -1.79 -15.06 14.38
C GLY A 53 -3.24 -15.33 13.95
N LEU A 54 -3.59 -15.01 12.71
CA LEU A 54 -4.89 -15.36 12.13
C LEU A 54 -4.93 -16.86 11.84
N GLN A 55 -6.02 -17.53 12.21
CA GLN A 55 -6.23 -18.94 11.88
C GLN A 55 -6.43 -19.12 10.37
N LEU A 56 -5.99 -20.26 9.83
CA LEU A 56 -6.00 -20.53 8.39
C LEU A 56 -7.41 -20.43 7.80
N GLU A 57 -8.43 -20.90 8.52
CA GLU A 57 -9.84 -20.85 8.14
C GLU A 57 -10.37 -19.40 8.01
N LEU A 58 -9.71 -18.47 8.68
CA LEU A 58 -10.05 -17.05 8.65
C LEU A 58 -9.26 -16.27 7.58
N MET A 59 -8.29 -16.89 6.90
CA MET A 59 -7.50 -16.26 5.83
C MET A 59 -8.28 -16.24 4.50
N ASN A 60 -9.32 -15.41 4.45
CA ASN A 60 -10.16 -15.23 3.27
C ASN A 60 -10.47 -13.74 3.02
N GLU A 61 -10.97 -13.43 1.83
CA GLU A 61 -11.24 -12.05 1.38
C GLU A 61 -12.25 -11.32 2.26
N ASP A 62 -13.29 -12.00 2.76
CA ASP A 62 -14.31 -11.37 3.61
C ASP A 62 -13.70 -10.86 4.92
N ASN A 63 -12.88 -11.69 5.57
CA ASN A 63 -12.18 -11.33 6.78
C ASN A 63 -11.09 -10.28 6.54
N ALA A 64 -10.34 -10.38 5.44
CA ALA A 64 -9.35 -9.36 5.08
C ALA A 64 -10.00 -8.00 4.81
N THR A 65 -11.17 -7.99 4.17
CA THR A 65 -12.00 -6.80 3.96
C THR A 65 -12.46 -6.20 5.29
N ALA A 66 -12.97 -7.04 6.19
CA ALA A 66 -13.38 -6.59 7.52
C ALA A 66 -12.21 -5.97 8.31
N ILE A 67 -11.05 -6.63 8.30
CA ILE A 67 -9.84 -6.14 8.99
C ILE A 67 -9.35 -4.83 8.36
N GLY A 68 -9.16 -4.77 7.04
CA GLY A 68 -8.66 -3.58 6.34
C GLY A 68 -9.59 -2.37 6.53
N ASN A 69 -10.90 -2.58 6.49
CA ASN A 69 -11.88 -1.51 6.73
C ASN A 69 -11.90 -1.04 8.19
N SER A 70 -11.51 -1.88 9.16
CA SER A 70 -11.37 -1.45 10.55
C SER A 70 -10.15 -0.55 10.80
N ILE A 71 -9.14 -0.61 9.93
CA ILE A 71 -7.90 0.19 10.03
C ILE A 71 -8.09 1.56 9.36
N GLY A 72 -8.63 1.59 8.15
CA GLY A 72 -8.79 2.84 7.39
C GLY A 72 -9.38 2.71 6.00
N GLY A 73 -9.62 1.47 5.53
CA GLY A 73 -10.15 1.17 4.21
C GLY A 73 -9.23 0.18 3.49
N LEU A 74 -9.79 -0.92 3.00
CA LEU A 74 -9.04 -1.88 2.21
C LEU A 74 -8.89 -1.37 0.76
N LEU A 75 -7.67 -1.43 0.23
CA LEU A 75 -7.38 -1.12 -1.18
C LEU A 75 -7.08 -2.39 -1.98
N GLU A 76 -6.25 -3.27 -1.42
CA GLU A 76 -5.77 -4.48 -2.08
C GLU A 76 -5.45 -5.56 -1.03
N THR A 77 -5.63 -6.82 -1.42
CA THR A 77 -5.25 -8.01 -0.67
C THR A 77 -4.26 -8.83 -1.47
N ASP A 78 -3.25 -9.39 -0.79
CA ASP A 78 -2.30 -10.34 -1.38
C ASP A 78 -2.57 -11.75 -0.85
N ILE A 79 -3.82 -12.21 -1.01
CA ILE A 79 -4.24 -13.54 -0.60
C ILE A 79 -4.04 -14.49 -1.78
N SER A 80 -2.96 -15.28 -1.73
CA SER A 80 -2.76 -16.39 -2.65
C SER A 80 -2.59 -17.69 -1.88
N VAL A 81 -3.07 -18.81 -2.45
CA VAL A 81 -2.96 -20.13 -1.83
C VAL A 81 -1.49 -20.47 -1.54
N ASP A 82 -0.60 -20.12 -2.45
CA ASP A 82 0.85 -20.32 -2.28
C ASP A 82 1.42 -19.47 -1.13
N ARG A 83 1.01 -18.19 -1.02
CA ARG A 83 1.47 -17.29 0.05
C ARG A 83 0.91 -17.66 1.43
N ILE A 84 -0.32 -18.16 1.48
CA ILE A 84 -0.93 -18.66 2.73
C ILE A 84 -0.14 -19.88 3.24
N LEU A 85 0.24 -20.78 2.34
CA LEU A 85 0.95 -22.00 2.69
C LEU A 85 2.46 -21.79 2.88
N ASN A 86 3.03 -20.71 2.32
CA ASN A 86 4.45 -20.38 2.42
C ASN A 86 4.71 -18.91 2.81
N PRO A 87 4.49 -18.56 4.09
CA PRO A 87 4.61 -17.18 4.58
C PRO A 87 6.06 -16.67 4.71
N GLN A 88 7.07 -17.39 4.21
CA GLN A 88 8.47 -16.91 4.19
C GLN A 88 8.82 -16.11 2.93
N SER A 89 7.94 -16.06 1.93
CA SER A 89 8.20 -15.37 0.65
C SER A 89 8.06 -13.84 0.70
N PHE A 90 7.92 -13.24 1.89
CA PHE A 90 7.77 -11.80 2.06
C PHE A 90 9.12 -11.05 2.13
N PHE A 91 10.26 -11.77 2.08
CA PHE A 91 11.62 -11.20 2.14
C PHE A 91 12.52 -11.72 1.01
#